data_AF-A0A7V9LQ77-F1
#
_entry.id   AF-A0A7V9LQ77-F1
#
_cell.length_a   1.000
_cell.length_b   1.000
_cell.length_c   1.000
_cell.angle_alpha   90.00
_cell.angle_beta   90.00
_cell.angle_gamma   90.00
#
_symmetry.space_group_name_H-M   'P 1'
#
loop_
_entity.id
_entity.type
_entity.pdbx_description
1 polymer ?
#
loop_
_entity_poly.entity_id
_entity_poly.type
_entity_poly.pdbx_seq_one_letter_code
_entity_poly.pdbx_strand_id
1 'polypeptide(L)' 'VDRAHGGWHHELDPLGHVTSTVWHGKPDAYHAVQGMLLPDLPFTPSLATSVMAGTVGPAS' A
#
# COMPACT_ATOMS: atom_id res chain seq x y z
N VAL A 1 -3.00 8.99 7.22
CA VAL A 1 -1.53 8.95 7.08
C VAL A 1 -0.91 9.35 8.40
N ASP A 2 0.13 8.67 8.87
CA ASP A 2 0.83 9.03 10.10
C ASP A 2 1.90 10.08 9.76
N ARG A 3 1.64 11.33 10.11
CA ARG A 3 2.56 12.45 9.84
C ARG A 3 3.70 12.56 10.85
N ALA A 4 3.56 11.96 12.03
CA ALA A 4 4.57 12.04 13.08
C ALA A 4 5.68 10.98 12.89
N HIS A 5 5.29 9.76 12.49
CA HIS A 5 6.23 8.64 12.35
C HIS A 5 6.34 8.10 10.91
N GLY A 6 5.68 8.75 9.94
CA GLY A 6 5.70 8.35 8.54
C GLY A 6 4.83 7.13 8.23
N GLY A 7 4.50 6.92 6.95
CA GLY A 7 3.67 5.79 6.52
C GLY A 7 2.18 5.93 6.89
N TRP A 8 1.44 4.82 6.82
CA TRP A 8 -0.01 4.81 7.08
C TRP A 8 -0.32 4.24 8.46
N HIS A 9 -1.44 4.63 9.05
CA HIS A 9 -1.95 3.96 10.24
C HIS A 9 -2.45 2.58 9.85
N HIS A 10 -2.08 1.56 10.61
CA HIS A 10 -2.35 0.17 10.24
C HIS A 10 -3.76 -0.29 10.63
N GLU A 11 -4.37 0.34 11.64
CA GLU A 11 -5.70 -0.02 12.11
C GLU A 11 -6.47 1.25 12.51
N LEU A 12 -7.73 1.31 12.10
CA LEU A 12 -8.68 2.35 12.47
C LEU A 12 -9.94 1.69 13.05
N ASP A 13 -10.57 2.33 14.03
CA ASP A 13 -11.89 1.93 14.52
C ASP A 13 -12.99 2.32 13.49
N PRO A 14 -14.25 1.90 13.69
CA PRO A 14 -15.35 2.27 12.78
C PRO A 14 -15.65 3.76 12.69
N LEU A 15 -15.17 4.57 13.63
CA LEU A 15 -15.28 6.03 13.64
C LEU A 15 -14.09 6.70 12.94
N GLY A 16 -13.09 5.92 12.51
CA GLY A 16 -11.89 6.39 11.83
C GLY A 16 -10.76 6.81 12.77
N HIS A 17 -10.85 6.53 14.08
CA HIS A 17 -9.75 6.81 15.02
C HIS A 17 -8.68 5.73 14.96
N VAL A 18 -7.44 6.13 15.15
CA VAL A 18 -6.29 5.21 15.18
C VAL A 18 -6.41 4.28 16.38
N THR A 19 -6.24 2.98 16.12
CA THR A 19 -6.22 1.93 17.15
C THR A 19 -5.08 0.94 16.85
N SER A 20 -4.89 -0.03 17.73
CA SER A 20 -3.90 -1.11 17.61
C SER A 20 -4.38 -2.39 18.31
N THR A 21 -5.70 -2.64 18.26
CA THR A 21 -6.34 -3.73 18.99
C THR A 21 -6.12 -5.10 18.36
N VAL A 22 -6.04 -5.14 17.03
CA VAL A 22 -5.75 -6.36 16.26
C VAL A 22 -4.28 -6.41 15.88
N TRP A 23 -3.69 -5.26 15.54
CA TRP A 23 -2.31 -5.16 15.07
C TRP A 23 -1.51 -4.16 15.88
N HIS A 24 -0.38 -4.61 16.43
CA HIS A 24 0.57 -3.72 17.08
C HIS A 24 1.52 -3.09 16.05
N GLY A 25 1.59 -1.75 16.03
CA GLY A 25 2.52 -1.02 15.17
C GLY A 25 2.12 -0.98 13.70
N LYS A 26 3.09 -1.16 12.79
CA LYS A 26 2.93 -1.13 11.33
C LYS A 26 3.60 -2.35 10.69
N PRO A 27 3.04 -3.56 10.88
CA PRO A 27 3.74 -4.81 10.58
C PRO A 27 3.90 -5.10 9.08
N ASP A 28 3.10 -4.47 8.21
CA ASP A 28 3.11 -4.77 6.78
C ASP A 28 3.33 -3.51 5.93
N ALA A 29 4.43 -3.51 5.18
CA ALA A 29 4.74 -2.49 4.18
C ALA A 29 4.32 -2.92 2.77
N TYR A 30 4.15 -4.22 2.52
CA TYR A 30 3.88 -4.76 1.20
C TYR A 30 2.57 -4.21 0.63
N HIS A 31 1.45 -4.26 1.37
CA HIS A 31 0.17 -3.77 0.87
C HIS A 31 0.18 -2.26 0.64
N ALA A 32 0.89 -1.50 1.47
CA ALA A 32 1.05 -0.06 1.26
C ALA A 32 1.79 0.23 -0.05
N VAL A 33 2.90 -0.47 -0.30
CA VAL A 33 3.67 -0.34 -1.55
C VAL A 33 2.85 -0.77 -2.75
N GLN A 34 2.12 -1.90 -2.66
CA GLN A 34 1.25 -2.35 -3.75
C GLN A 34 0.15 -1.33 -4.06
N GLY A 35 -0.52 -0.78 -3.04
CA GLY A 35 -1.55 0.24 -3.23
C GLY A 35 -1.03 1.52 -3.90
N MET A 36 0.26 1.83 -3.72
CA MET A 36 0.91 2.98 -4.38
C MET A 36 1.34 2.69 -5.82
N LEU A 37 1.66 1.44 -6.17
CA LEU A 37 2.21 1.07 -7.48
C LEU A 37 1.16 0.53 -8.45
N LEU A 38 0.15 -0.19 -7.96
CA LEU A 38 -0.86 -0.84 -8.79
C LEU A 38 -1.59 0.10 -9.78
N PRO A 39 -1.93 1.35 -9.44
CA PRO A 39 -2.63 2.24 -10.37
C PRO A 39 -1.87 2.53 -11.67
N ASP A 40 -0.54 2.45 -11.65
CA ASP A 40 0.33 2.85 -12.76
C ASP A 40 0.89 1.66 -13.56
N LEU A 41 0.50 0.44 -13.20
CA LEU A 41 1.06 -0.79 -13.76
C LEU A 41 0.01 -1.60 -14.53
N PRO A 42 0.41 -2.31 -15.60
CA PRO A 42 -0.49 -3.18 -16.33
C PRO A 42 -0.95 -4.36 -15.47
N PHE A 43 -2.16 -4.87 -15.75
CA PHE A 43 -2.75 -6.01 -15.02
C PHE A 43 -1.98 -7.32 -15.20
N THR A 44 -1.21 -7.45 -16.29
CA THR A 44 -0.26 -8.54 -16.53
C THR A 44 1.03 -7.98 -17.11
N PRO A 45 2.21 -8.59 -16.85
CA PRO A 45 2.49 -9.75 -15.99
C PRO A 45 2.41 -9.42 -14.49
N SER A 46 3.03 -10.21 -13.61
CA SER A 46 3.02 -9.96 -12.16
C SER A 46 3.62 -8.58 -11.81
N LEU A 47 3.17 -8.00 -10.69
CA LEU A 47 3.61 -6.69 -10.20
C LEU A 47 5.14 -6.53 -10.20
N ALA A 48 5.86 -7.50 -9.64
CA ALA A 48 7.32 -7.45 -9.56
C ALA A 48 7.97 -7.39 -10.94
N THR A 49 7.45 -8.16 -11.90
CA THR A 49 7.94 -8.16 -13.29
C THR A 49 7.65 -6.82 -13.97
N SER A 50 6.46 -6.27 -13.79
CA SER A 50 6.08 -4.97 -14.37
C SER A 50 6.92 -3.81 -13.82
N VAL A 51 7.20 -3.81 -12.51
CA VAL A 51 8.11 -2.84 -11.88
C VAL A 51 9.53 -2.98 -12.43
N MET A 52 10.07 -4.20 -12.51
CA MET A 52 11.41 -4.46 -13.04
C MET A 52 11.55 -4.05 -14.51
N ALA A 53 10.48 -4.17 -15.30
CA ALA A 53 10.47 -3.79 -16.70
C ALA A 53 10.32 -2.27 -16.92
N GLY A 54 10.03 -1.49 -15.87
CA GLY A 54 9.75 -0.06 -15.99
C GLY A 54 8.49 0.24 -16.82
N THR A 55 7.58 -0.74 -16.96
CA THR A 55 6.38 -0.59 -17.78
C THR A 55 5.36 0.26 -17.02
N VAL A 56 5.41 1.58 -17.22
CA VAL A 56 4.29 2.47 -16.91
C VAL A 56 3.34 2.39 -18.11
N GLY A 57 2.17 1.77 -17.90
CA GLY A 57 1.15 1.64 -18.93
C GLY A 57 -0.21 2.00 -18.36
N PRO A 58 -1.11 2.67 -19.10
CA PRO A 58 -2.44 2.97 -18.60
C PRO A 58 -3.18 1.66 -18.29
N ALA A 59 -3.81 1.59 -17.11
CA ALA A 59 -4.79 0.56 -16.81
C ALA A 59 -5.87 0.62 -17.91
N SER A 60 -5.83 -0.33 -18.83
CA SER A 60 -6.72 -0.43 -20.00
C SER A 60 -7.97 -1.22 -19.66
#